data_AF-A0A0F3RN37-F1
#
_entry.id   AF-A0A0F3RN37-F1
#
_cell.length_a   1.000
_cell.length_b   1.000
_cell.length_c   1.000
_cell.angle_alpha   90.00
_cell.angle_beta   90.00
_cell.angle_gamma   90.00
#
_symmetry.space_group_name_H-M   'P 1'
#
loop_
_entity.id
_entity.type
_entity.pdbx_description
1 polymer ?
#
loop_
_entity_poly.entity_id
_entity_poly.type
_entity_poly.pdbx_seq_one_letter_code
_entity_poly.pdbx_strand_id
1 'polypeptide(L)' 'MPVVVVDNQITVARVMDISLSCDHRVVDGIVGAKFLNIFREIIENQMIMLV' A
#
# COMPACT_ATOMS: atom_id res chain seq x y z
N MET A 1 -6.01 -11.97 13.42
CA MET A 1 -5.44 -11.52 12.12
C MET A 1 -6.60 -11.47 11.13
N PRO A 2 -6.72 -10.41 10.32
CA PRO A 2 -7.84 -10.25 9.39
C PRO A 2 -7.88 -11.35 8.33
N VAL A 3 -9.10 -11.66 7.91
CA VAL A 3 -9.40 -12.66 6.88
C VAL A 3 -9.55 -11.94 5.55
N VAL A 4 -8.84 -12.42 4.53
CA VAL A 4 -8.85 -11.88 3.16
C VAL A 4 -9.10 -12.99 2.15
N VAL A 5 -9.56 -12.63 0.95
CA VAL A 5 -9.72 -13.59 -0.15
C VAL A 5 -8.59 -13.37 -1.15
N VAL A 6 -7.81 -14.42 -1.39
CA VAL A 6 -6.74 -14.46 -2.39
C VAL A 6 -7.01 -15.65 -3.30
N ASP A 7 -7.01 -15.44 -4.61
CA ASP A 7 -7.26 -16.49 -5.61
C ASP A 7 -8.49 -17.36 -5.33
N ASN A 8 -9.60 -16.70 -4.95
CA ASN A 8 -10.87 -17.33 -4.60
C ASN A 8 -10.84 -18.26 -3.36
N GLN A 9 -9.79 -18.14 -2.52
CA GLN A 9 -9.64 -18.87 -1.27
C GLN A 9 -9.59 -17.93 -0.06
N ILE A 10 -10.18 -18.37 1.05
CA ILE A 10 -10.16 -17.63 2.32
C ILE A 10 -8.82 -17.87 3.01
N THR A 11 -8.08 -16.80 3.29
CA THR A 11 -6.78 -16.86 3.95
C THR A 11 -6.66 -15.84 5.07
N VAL A 12 -5.71 -16.07 5.99
CA VAL A 12 -5.37 -15.15 7.08
C VAL A 12 -4.16 -14.35 6.65
N ALA A 13 -4.27 -13.01 6.66
CA ALA A 13 -3.18 -12.12 6.27
C ALA A 13 -2.83 -11.12 7.38
N ARG A 14 -1.61 -10.59 7.34
CA ARG A 14 -1.21 -9.43 8.13
C ARG A 14 -1.54 -8.17 7.34
N VAL A 15 -2.50 -7.40 7.82
CA VAL A 15 -2.91 -6.12 7.23
C VAL A 15 -2.49 -4.98 8.15
N MET A 16 -2.16 -3.83 7.56
CA MET A 16 -1.76 -2.62 8.27
C MET A 16 -2.39 -1.42 7.58
N ASP A 17 -2.93 -0.49 8.37
CA ASP A 17 -3.41 0.79 7.87
C ASP A 17 -2.26 1.80 7.78
N ILE A 18 -2.27 2.61 6.72
CA ILE A 18 -1.27 3.66 6.49
C ILE A 18 -2.02 4.96 6.22
N SER A 19 -1.50 6.06 6.76
CA SER A 19 -1.99 7.41 6.50
C SER A 19 -0.85 8.29 6.02
N LEU A 20 -1.12 9.10 5.01
CA LEU A 20 -0.18 10.07 4.45
C LEU A 20 -0.78 11.47 4.57
N SER A 21 -0.02 12.39 5.17
CA SER A 21 -0.33 13.82 5.16
C SER A 21 0.62 14.53 4.20
N CYS A 22 0.07 15.32 3.28
CA CYS A 22 0.82 16.10 2.32
C CYS A 22 0.38 17.57 2.31
N ASP A 23 1.28 18.46 1.90
CA ASP A 23 0.92 19.84 1.60
C ASP A 23 0.12 19.88 0.28
N HIS A 24 -1.19 20.10 0.39
CA HIS A 24 -2.09 20.06 -0.76
C HIS A 24 -1.86 21.22 -1.76
N ARG A 25 -1.10 22.25 -1.39
CA ARG A 25 -0.73 23.32 -2.34
C ARG A 25 0.26 22.84 -3.39
N VAL A 26 0.98 21.76 -3.10
CA VAL A 26 2.05 21.20 -3.95
C VAL A 26 1.70 19.79 -4.43
N VAL A 27 1.00 19.02 -3.60
CA VAL A 27 0.66 17.62 -3.87
C VAL A 27 -0.85 17.48 -4.02
N ASP A 28 -1.31 17.06 -5.19
CA ASP A 28 -2.72 16.70 -5.37
C ASP A 28 -3.02 15.27 -4.88
N GLY A 29 -4.31 14.94 -4.77
CA GLY A 29 -4.76 13.63 -4.31
C GLY A 29 -4.38 12.46 -5.23
N ILE A 30 -4.20 12.71 -6.54
CA ILE A 30 -3.82 11.66 -7.50
C ILE A 30 -2.36 11.27 -7.28
N VAL A 31 -1.48 12.26 -7.10
CA VAL A 31 -0.06 12.05 -6.79
C VAL A 31 0.08 11.33 -5.45
N GLY A 32 -0.65 11.77 -4.42
CA GLY A 32 -0.66 11.10 -3.11
C GLY A 32 -1.13 9.63 -3.19
N ALA A 33 -2.20 9.36 -3.94
CA ALA A 33 -2.69 7.99 -4.13
C ALA A 33 -1.71 7.11 -4.91
N LYS A 34 -1.08 7.64 -5.96
CA LYS A 34 -0.04 6.93 -6.72
C LYS A 34 1.16 6.59 -5.84
N PHE A 35 1.60 7.54 -5.01
CA PHE A 35 2.68 7.30 -4.06
C PHE A 35 2.33 6.18 -3.07
N LEU A 36 1.15 6.21 -2.45
CA LEU A 36 0.70 5.17 -1.52
C LEU A 36 0.61 3.79 -2.18
N ASN A 37 0.20 3.71 -3.45
CA ASN A 37 0.16 2.45 -4.18
C ASN A 37 1.56 1.86 -4.41
N ILE A 38 2.52 2.68 -4.82
CA ILE A 38 3.93 2.27 -4.98
C ILE A 38 4.52 1.88 -3.62
N PHE A 39 4.25 2.67 -2.58
CA PHE A 39 4.71 2.37 -1.23
C PHE A 39 4.19 1.03 -0.74
N ARG A 40 2.90 0.74 -0.93
CA ARG A 40 2.30 -0.57 -0.63
C ARG A 40 3.04 -1.69 -1.37
N GLU A 41 3.29 -1.52 -2.67
CA GLU A 41 3.96 -2.54 -3.49
C GLU A 41 5.38 -2.84 -3.00
N ILE A 42 6.15 -1.81 -2.61
CA ILE A 42 7.50 -1.95 -2.06
C ILE A 42 7.48 -2.72 -0.72
N ILE A 43 6.51 -2.43 0.14
CA ILE A 43 6.39 -3.07 1.46
C ILE A 43 5.90 -4.52 1.34
N GLU A 44 5.00 -4.80 0.38
CA GLU A 44 4.53 -6.16 0.10
C GLU A 44 5.58 -7.00 -0.64
N ASN A 45 6.41 -6.38 -1.50
CA ASN A 45 7.45 -7.02 -2.30
C ASN A 45 8.83 -6.36 -2.09
N GLN A 46 9.52 -6.77 -1.03
CA GLN A 46 10.79 -6.18 -0.59
C GLN A 46 11.91 -6.17 -1.65
N MET A 47 11.88 -7.09 -2.61
CA MET A 47 12.86 -7.16 -3.70
C MET A 47 12.88 -5.89 -4.57
N ILE A 48 11.76 -5.17 -4.66
CA ILE A 48 11.64 -3.92 -5.42
C ILE A 48 12.51 -2.81 -4.80
N MET A 49 12.76 -2.85 -3.49
CA MET A 49 13.59 -1.86 -2.81
C MET A 49 15.09 -2.03 -3.09
N LEU A 50 15.52 -3.22 -3.52
CA LEU A 50 16.95 -3.60 -3.62
C LEU A 50 17.58 -3.34 -4.99
N VAL A 51 16.82 -2.81 -5.95
CA VAL A 51 17.32 -2.49 -7.30
C VAL A 51 17.80 -1.06 -7.40
#